data_AF-A0A969FFE2-F1
#
_entry.id   AF-A0A969FFE2-F1
#
_cell.length_a   1.000
_cell.length_b   1.000
_cell.length_c   1.000
_cell.angle_alpha   90.00
_cell.angle_beta   90.00
_cell.angle_gamma   90.00
#
_symmetry.space_group_name_H-M   'P 1'
#
loop_
_entity.id
_entity.type
_entity.pdbx_description
1 polymer ?
#
loop_
_entity_poly.entity_id
_entity_poly.type
_entity_poly.pdbx_seq_one_letter_code
_entity_poly.pdbx_strand_id
1 'polypeptide(L)'
;MARGIEGLYYITHIENLGSILNQGILSHSQIEAEGLEPAIIYNSQIIDRRKDRRIDKKSLWEFANLYFQPRNAMLYSLTAKGRESEIVILSLKRNILDKKGIYISMGNAASLESKIYPFSLMQRTEQNKLLKAIRENTDIDWWKKDDGSKRKLMAECLVPQKILPTFIQGIYVSKPAVRREIQSRFGEKYPQLLSEKLPIAIEPKRFFQPDWAKKIIPDNLWVAKGDMFFARVQTLTISVNCVGVMGKGLASTAKYRFPDVYVAYQDLCRTGQIRPGKPYLYTRESSTFYDLCDEELPSDQELSQTWFLLFPTKNHWRNKSSLEDIEKGLQWLLQNYQRLDIKSLAMPALGCGLGGLSWEQVGPLMCHYLSQMKILTPIYLPADQEVPEEFLTLQFLLP
;
A
#
# COMPACT_ATOMS: atom_id res chain seq x y z
N MET A 1 8.58 -0.07 -23.19
CA MET A 1 9.99 -0.35 -22.80
C MET A 1 10.02 -0.78 -21.35
N ALA A 2 10.59 -1.95 -21.05
CA ALA A 2 10.68 -2.46 -19.69
C ALA A 2 11.71 -1.64 -18.90
N ARG A 3 11.26 -0.76 -17.98
CA ARG A 3 12.16 -0.12 -17.02
C ARG A 3 12.81 -1.22 -16.17
N GLY A 4 14.14 -1.24 -16.08
CA GLY A 4 14.86 -2.18 -15.23
C GLY A 4 14.58 -1.92 -13.75
N ILE A 5 15.13 -2.75 -12.84
CA ILE A 5 15.16 -2.41 -11.41
C ILE A 5 15.84 -1.03 -11.27
N GLU A 6 15.10 -0.03 -10.80
CA GLU A 6 15.53 1.37 -10.75
C GLU A 6 16.48 1.64 -9.56
N GLY A 7 16.39 0.83 -8.49
CA GLY A 7 17.24 0.93 -7.31
C GLY A 7 16.94 -0.15 -6.27
N LEU A 8 17.61 -0.04 -5.13
CA LEU A 8 17.35 -0.86 -3.94
C LEU A 8 16.87 0.05 -2.81
N TYR A 9 16.15 -0.51 -1.83
CA TYR A 9 15.49 0.28 -0.81
C TYR A 9 15.80 -0.20 0.59
N TYR A 10 15.98 0.73 1.52
CA TYR A 10 16.12 0.44 2.94
C TYR A 10 15.04 1.18 3.71
N ILE A 11 14.28 0.47 4.53
CA ILE A 11 13.21 1.04 5.34
C ILE A 11 13.74 1.14 6.77
N THR A 12 13.63 2.30 7.40
CA THR A 12 14.19 2.53 8.74
C THR A 12 13.40 3.61 9.48
N HIS A 13 13.58 3.67 10.81
CA HIS A 13 13.07 4.76 11.63
C HIS A 13 13.83 6.06 11.37
N ILE A 14 13.15 7.21 11.49
CA ILE A 14 13.73 8.56 11.31
C ILE A 14 14.92 8.81 12.26
N GLU A 15 14.84 8.34 13.51
CA GLU A 15 15.93 8.44 14.50
C GLU A 15 17.25 7.83 14.01
N ASN A 16 17.19 6.79 13.17
CA ASN A 16 18.40 6.12 12.69
C ASN A 16 19.12 6.92 11.60
N LEU A 17 18.48 7.95 11.03
CA LEU A 17 18.99 8.66 9.85
C LEU A 17 20.34 9.33 10.13
N GLY A 18 20.54 9.93 11.30
CA GLY A 18 21.82 10.54 11.66
C GLY A 18 22.98 9.53 11.65
N SER A 19 22.80 8.37 12.28
CA SER A 19 23.80 7.31 12.28
C SER A 19 24.05 6.76 10.86
N ILE A 20 23.00 6.56 10.08
CA ILE A 20 23.11 6.04 8.70
C ILE A 20 23.84 7.02 7.78
N LEU A 21 23.57 8.32 7.90
CA LEU A 21 24.27 9.34 7.10
C LEU A 21 25.75 9.48 7.50
N ASN A 22 26.10 9.13 8.73
CA ASN A 22 27.47 9.16 9.23
C ASN A 22 28.27 7.89 8.87
N GLN A 23 27.71 6.72 9.19
CA GLN A 23 28.43 5.44 9.20
C GLN A 23 28.01 4.51 8.05
N GLY A 24 26.85 4.77 7.46
CA GLY A 24 26.22 3.92 6.47
C GLY A 24 25.14 3.00 7.07
N ILE A 25 24.59 2.13 6.23
CA ILE A 25 23.67 1.08 6.68
C ILE A 25 24.51 -0.11 7.12
N LEU A 26 24.45 -0.43 8.40
CA LEU A 26 25.22 -1.51 9.02
C LEU A 26 24.40 -2.81 9.09
N SER A 27 25.10 -3.94 8.98
CA SER A 27 24.57 -5.25 9.36
C SER A 27 24.39 -5.34 10.87
N HIS A 28 23.53 -6.24 11.35
CA HIS A 28 23.29 -6.40 12.79
C HIS A 28 24.57 -6.77 13.56
N SER A 29 25.46 -7.58 12.98
CA SER A 29 26.74 -7.89 13.63
C SER A 29 27.63 -6.66 13.81
N GLN A 30 27.56 -5.68 12.90
CA GLN A 30 28.34 -4.43 13.02
C GLN A 30 27.69 -3.48 14.03
N ILE A 31 26.35 -3.43 14.07
CA ILE A 31 25.59 -2.66 15.08
C ILE A 31 25.95 -3.13 16.49
N GLU A 32 25.97 -4.45 16.72
CA GLU A 32 26.36 -5.05 18.01
C GLU A 32 27.84 -4.77 18.33
N ALA A 33 28.74 -4.92 17.37
CA ALA A 33 30.17 -4.68 17.58
C ALA A 33 30.49 -3.22 17.91
N GLU A 34 29.71 -2.27 17.38
CA GLU A 34 29.85 -0.83 17.64
C GLU A 34 29.04 -0.37 18.87
N GLY A 35 28.29 -1.26 19.53
CA GLY A 35 27.47 -0.92 20.71
C GLY A 35 26.35 0.07 20.40
N LEU A 36 25.80 0.03 19.18
CA LEU A 36 24.74 0.93 18.74
C LEU A 36 23.35 0.40 19.10
N GLU A 37 22.45 1.31 19.51
CA GLU A 37 21.05 0.99 19.83
C GLU A 37 20.11 1.68 18.82
N PRO A 38 19.87 1.08 17.64
CA PRO A 38 18.99 1.66 16.64
C PRO A 38 17.52 1.57 17.07
N ALA A 39 16.72 2.55 16.67
CA ALA A 39 15.27 2.45 16.77
C ALA A 39 14.76 1.32 15.87
N ILE A 40 14.13 0.31 16.46
CA ILE A 40 13.69 -0.92 15.79
C ILE A 40 12.31 -0.74 15.15
N ILE A 41 12.15 -1.25 13.93
CA ILE A 41 10.89 -1.20 13.17
C ILE A 41 10.41 -2.58 12.69
N TYR A 42 11.10 -3.65 13.11
CA TYR A 42 10.89 -5.02 12.62
C TYR A 42 10.56 -5.98 13.77
N ASN A 43 9.88 -7.08 13.45
CA ASN A 43 9.47 -8.11 14.41
C ASN A 43 10.68 -8.79 15.09
N SER A 44 10.65 -8.93 16.41
CA SER A 44 11.64 -9.70 17.17
C SER A 44 11.74 -11.17 16.76
N GLN A 45 10.65 -11.81 16.36
CA GLN A 45 10.69 -13.20 15.89
C GLN A 45 11.41 -13.36 14.54
N ILE A 46 11.41 -12.31 13.70
CA ILE A 46 12.12 -12.31 12.42
C ILE A 46 13.62 -12.11 12.65
N ILE A 47 13.99 -11.29 13.65
CA ILE A 47 15.36 -11.11 14.15
C ILE A 47 15.94 -12.49 14.51
N ASP A 48 15.29 -13.23 15.40
CA ASP A 48 15.86 -14.50 15.88
C ASP A 48 16.12 -15.51 14.73
N ARG A 49 15.15 -15.67 13.83
CA ARG A 49 15.29 -16.56 12.66
C ARG A 49 16.45 -16.16 11.74
N ARG A 50 16.71 -14.86 11.61
CA ARG A 50 17.80 -14.36 10.78
C ARG A 50 19.17 -14.65 11.42
N LYS A 51 19.27 -14.70 12.76
CA LYS A 51 20.52 -15.04 13.46
C LYS A 51 20.90 -16.50 13.21
N ASP A 52 19.90 -17.38 13.23
CA ASP A 52 20.08 -18.82 13.03
C ASP A 52 20.28 -19.21 11.57
N ARG A 53 19.63 -18.50 10.64
CA ARG A 53 19.74 -18.83 9.22
C ARG A 53 21.11 -18.43 8.67
N ARG A 54 21.78 -19.40 8.06
CA ARG A 54 23.11 -19.25 7.46
C ARG A 54 23.07 -19.36 5.94
N ILE A 55 23.93 -18.60 5.28
CA ILE A 55 24.31 -18.74 3.88
C ILE A 55 25.79 -19.10 3.85
N ASP A 56 26.09 -20.29 3.32
CA ASP A 56 27.41 -20.90 3.40
C ASP A 56 27.91 -20.98 4.86
N LYS A 57 28.89 -20.14 5.22
CA LYS A 57 29.47 -20.05 6.56
C LYS A 57 29.05 -18.80 7.34
N LYS A 58 28.25 -17.92 6.73
CA LYS A 58 27.87 -16.62 7.32
C LYS A 58 26.43 -16.63 7.78
N SER A 59 26.17 -16.00 8.91
CA SER A 59 24.79 -15.74 9.35
C SER A 59 24.19 -14.59 8.53
N LEU A 60 22.86 -14.53 8.41
CA LEU A 60 22.21 -13.33 7.86
C LEU A 60 22.47 -12.08 8.71
N TRP A 61 22.91 -12.25 9.97
CA TRP A 61 23.37 -11.15 10.84
C TRP A 61 24.52 -10.33 10.25
N GLU A 62 25.32 -10.95 9.39
CA GLU A 62 26.51 -10.34 8.79
C GLU A 62 26.18 -9.52 7.53
N PHE A 63 24.90 -9.39 7.17
CA PHE A 63 24.47 -8.69 5.97
C PHE A 63 23.55 -7.52 6.31
N ALA A 64 23.82 -6.36 5.71
CA ALA A 64 22.86 -5.27 5.59
C ALA A 64 21.87 -5.64 4.46
N ASN A 65 20.59 -5.70 4.78
CA ASN A 65 19.55 -6.13 3.85
C ASN A 65 18.88 -4.95 3.17
N LEU A 66 18.69 -5.05 1.86
CA LEU A 66 17.97 -4.08 1.05
C LEU A 66 16.81 -4.77 0.33
N TYR A 67 15.68 -4.11 0.22
CA TYR A 67 14.52 -4.59 -0.52
C TYR A 67 14.57 -4.19 -1.99
N PHE A 68 14.07 -5.05 -2.87
CA PHE A 68 13.80 -4.68 -4.26
C PHE A 68 12.51 -3.87 -4.41
N GLN A 69 11.55 -4.05 -3.49
CA GLN A 69 10.29 -3.34 -3.44
C GLN A 69 10.03 -2.85 -2.01
N PRO A 70 9.97 -1.53 -1.76
CA PRO A 70 9.71 -0.99 -0.42
C PRO A 70 8.24 -1.15 -0.02
N ARG A 71 7.31 -1.19 -0.98
CA ARG A 71 5.90 -1.49 -0.73
C ARG A 71 5.71 -2.98 -0.48
N ASN A 72 6.09 -3.42 0.71
CA ASN A 72 6.02 -4.81 1.13
C ASN A 72 5.22 -4.97 2.44
N ALA A 73 5.04 -6.22 2.88
CA ALA A 73 4.24 -6.57 4.04
C ALA A 73 4.73 -5.93 5.35
N MET A 74 6.04 -5.73 5.51
CA MET A 74 6.60 -5.09 6.70
C MET A 74 6.24 -3.60 6.73
N LEU A 75 6.47 -2.88 5.63
CA LEU A 75 6.07 -1.46 5.55
C LEU A 75 4.55 -1.32 5.73
N TYR A 76 3.76 -2.19 5.11
CA TYR A 76 2.31 -2.17 5.25
C TYR A 76 1.85 -2.32 6.70
N SER A 77 2.54 -3.16 7.48
CA SER A 77 2.26 -3.36 8.91
C SER A 77 2.52 -2.10 9.72
N LEU A 78 3.62 -1.39 9.42
CA LEU A 78 3.95 -0.13 10.09
C LEU A 78 2.93 0.97 9.77
N THR A 79 2.51 1.09 8.51
CA THR A 79 1.51 2.10 8.14
C THR A 79 0.11 1.74 8.61
N ALA A 80 -0.22 0.45 8.74
CA ALA A 80 -1.46 0.02 9.39
C ALA A 80 -1.51 0.39 10.88
N LYS A 81 -0.35 0.46 11.55
CA LYS A 81 -0.19 0.92 12.94
C LYS A 81 -0.11 2.46 13.06
N GLY A 82 -0.30 3.22 11.98
CA GLY A 82 -0.20 4.69 11.99
C GLY A 82 1.22 5.24 12.16
N ARG A 83 2.24 4.40 11.96
CA ARG A 83 3.65 4.77 12.19
C ARG A 83 4.31 5.41 10.98
N GLU A 84 3.59 5.75 9.91
CA GLU A 84 4.22 6.27 8.69
C GLU A 84 5.00 7.58 8.86
N SER A 85 4.76 8.32 9.96
CA SER A 85 5.49 9.55 10.29
C SER A 85 6.89 9.27 10.82
N GLU A 86 7.07 8.09 11.41
CA GLU A 86 8.32 7.63 12.04
C GLU A 86 9.26 6.98 11.03
N ILE A 87 8.77 6.65 9.83
CA ILE A 87 9.46 5.81 8.86
C ILE A 87 9.99 6.63 7.68
N VAL A 88 11.22 6.33 7.28
CA VAL A 88 11.83 6.83 6.05
C VAL A 88 12.25 5.65 5.17
N ILE A 89 12.14 5.83 3.85
CA ILE A 89 12.62 4.85 2.87
C ILE A 89 13.82 5.46 2.16
N LEU A 90 15.00 4.89 2.35
CA LEU A 90 16.20 5.28 1.62
C LEU A 90 16.21 4.58 0.27
N SER A 91 16.47 5.32 -0.80
CA SER A 91 16.75 4.76 -2.11
C SER A 91 18.26 4.71 -2.33
N LEU A 92 18.73 3.58 -2.86
CA LEU A 92 20.15 3.31 -3.06
C LEU A 92 20.46 3.03 -4.52
N LYS A 93 21.67 3.45 -4.92
CA LYS A 93 22.21 3.25 -6.26
C LYS A 93 22.28 1.76 -6.59
N ARG A 94 21.86 1.41 -7.80
CA ARG A 94 21.85 0.03 -8.30
C ARG A 94 23.24 -0.62 -8.35
N ASN A 95 24.30 0.17 -8.53
CA ASN A 95 25.68 -0.33 -8.61
C ASN A 95 26.19 -0.99 -7.32
N ILE A 96 25.41 -0.98 -6.22
CA ILE A 96 25.63 -1.89 -5.08
C ILE A 96 25.73 -3.34 -5.54
N LEU A 97 24.92 -3.74 -6.54
CA LEU A 97 24.89 -5.11 -7.07
C LEU A 97 26.21 -5.55 -7.71
N ASP A 98 27.09 -4.61 -8.08
CA ASP A 98 28.40 -4.91 -8.66
C ASP A 98 29.48 -5.16 -7.60
N LYS A 99 29.15 -5.03 -6.30
CA LYS A 99 30.07 -5.35 -5.20
C LYS A 99 30.31 -6.86 -5.11
N LYS A 100 31.46 -7.23 -4.55
CA LYS A 100 31.78 -8.63 -4.24
C LYS A 100 30.99 -9.11 -3.03
N GLY A 101 30.65 -10.40 -3.02
CA GLY A 101 29.98 -11.06 -1.90
C GLY A 101 28.48 -10.73 -1.77
N ILE A 102 27.86 -10.20 -2.82
CA ILE A 102 26.43 -9.94 -2.84
C ILE A 102 25.67 -11.27 -2.97
N TYR A 103 24.67 -11.43 -2.12
CA TYR A 103 23.67 -12.48 -2.23
C TYR A 103 22.31 -11.87 -2.55
N ILE A 104 21.50 -12.62 -3.27
CA ILE A 104 20.12 -12.24 -3.57
C ILE A 104 19.18 -13.35 -3.10
N SER A 105 18.19 -12.98 -2.30
CA SER A 105 17.10 -13.85 -1.89
C SER A 105 15.87 -13.60 -2.78
N MET A 106 15.25 -14.67 -3.26
CA MET A 106 14.02 -14.63 -4.08
C MET A 106 12.74 -14.30 -3.30
N GLY A 107 12.87 -14.04 -2.00
CA GLY A 107 11.79 -13.65 -1.09
C GLY A 107 12.38 -13.26 0.26
N ASN A 108 11.56 -13.24 1.31
CA ASN A 108 12.04 -12.96 2.66
C ASN A 108 13.20 -13.91 3.02
N ALA A 109 14.40 -13.38 3.22
CA ALA A 109 15.61 -14.16 3.47
C ALA A 109 15.61 -14.80 4.87
N ALA A 110 14.63 -14.58 5.74
CA ALA A 110 14.48 -15.39 6.95
C ALA A 110 13.73 -16.72 6.71
N SER A 111 12.94 -16.82 5.63
CA SER A 111 12.11 -18.01 5.35
C SER A 111 12.89 -19.11 4.61
N LEU A 112 12.89 -20.34 5.15
CA LEU A 112 13.57 -21.50 4.55
C LEU A 112 13.15 -21.80 3.09
N GLU A 113 11.96 -21.39 2.69
CA GLU A 113 11.43 -21.58 1.34
C GLU A 113 12.03 -20.59 0.31
N SER A 114 12.63 -19.49 0.79
CA SER A 114 13.28 -18.50 -0.06
C SER A 114 14.65 -19.00 -0.51
N LYS A 115 14.82 -19.23 -1.81
CA LYS A 115 16.12 -19.55 -2.40
C LYS A 115 17.02 -18.32 -2.40
N ILE A 116 18.28 -18.50 -2.02
CA ILE A 116 19.30 -17.46 -1.94
C ILE A 116 20.45 -17.83 -2.88
N TYR A 117 20.90 -16.86 -3.68
CA TYR A 117 21.91 -17.06 -4.73
C TYR A 117 23.15 -16.19 -4.48
N PRO A 118 24.37 -16.73 -4.68
CA PRO A 118 25.61 -15.97 -4.61
C PRO A 118 25.76 -15.07 -5.85
N PHE A 119 24.98 -13.99 -5.90
CA PHE A 119 24.80 -13.15 -7.08
C PHE A 119 26.12 -12.67 -7.70
N SER A 120 27.09 -12.26 -6.88
CA SER A 120 28.39 -11.77 -7.37
C SER A 120 29.25 -12.85 -8.06
N LEU A 121 28.93 -14.14 -7.89
CA LEU A 121 29.64 -15.27 -8.51
C LEU A 121 28.94 -15.80 -9.76
N MET A 122 27.70 -15.36 -10.03
CA MET A 122 26.91 -15.83 -11.17
C MET A 122 27.36 -15.17 -12.48
N GLN A 123 27.12 -15.86 -13.60
CA GLN A 123 27.34 -15.25 -14.91
C GLN A 123 26.34 -14.11 -15.16
N ARG A 124 26.74 -13.10 -15.95
CA ARG A 124 25.89 -11.91 -16.21
C ARG A 124 24.53 -12.26 -16.81
N THR A 125 24.46 -13.29 -17.65
CA THR A 125 23.21 -13.78 -18.24
C THR A 125 22.26 -14.34 -17.18
N GLU A 126 22.78 -15.08 -16.20
CA GLU A 126 22.02 -15.63 -15.08
C GLU A 126 21.59 -14.55 -14.09
N GLN A 127 22.48 -13.58 -13.80
CA GLN A 127 22.15 -12.41 -13.00
C GLN A 127 20.93 -11.67 -13.57
N ASN A 128 20.94 -11.43 -14.90
CA ASN A 128 19.83 -10.75 -15.58
C ASN A 128 18.52 -11.56 -15.50
N LYS A 129 18.59 -12.90 -15.66
CA LYS A 129 17.42 -13.78 -15.49
C LYS A 129 16.86 -13.72 -14.06
N LEU A 130 17.74 -13.74 -13.06
CA LEU A 130 17.34 -13.66 -11.65
C LEU A 130 16.66 -12.33 -11.33
N LEU A 131 17.24 -11.20 -11.76
CA LEU A 131 16.67 -9.88 -11.55
C LEU A 131 15.32 -9.71 -12.27
N LYS A 132 15.17 -10.31 -13.47
CA LYS A 132 13.88 -10.35 -14.17
C LYS A 132 12.83 -11.11 -13.35
N ALA A 133 13.16 -12.29 -12.85
CA ALA A 133 12.26 -13.10 -12.03
C ALA A 133 11.89 -12.40 -10.71
N ILE A 134 12.83 -11.68 -10.08
CA ILE A 134 12.52 -10.87 -8.89
C ILE A 134 11.50 -9.81 -9.24
N ARG A 135 11.74 -9.05 -10.31
CA ARG A 135 10.81 -8.02 -10.74
C ARG A 135 9.41 -8.58 -10.98
N GLU A 136 9.29 -9.70 -11.69
CA GLU A 136 7.98 -10.34 -11.94
C GLU A 136 7.25 -10.71 -10.63
N ASN A 137 7.98 -11.03 -9.56
CA ASN A 137 7.41 -11.36 -8.26
C ASN A 137 7.16 -10.14 -7.36
N THR A 138 7.89 -9.03 -7.54
CA THR A 138 7.82 -7.85 -6.67
C THR A 138 7.05 -6.67 -7.27
N ASP A 139 6.79 -6.70 -8.58
CA ASP A 139 6.00 -5.70 -9.33
C ASP A 139 4.50 -6.02 -9.22
N ILE A 140 4.04 -6.17 -7.97
CA ILE A 140 2.65 -6.43 -7.60
C ILE A 140 2.25 -5.50 -6.46
N ASP A 141 1.00 -5.03 -6.47
CA ASP A 141 0.44 -4.19 -5.41
C ASP A 141 -0.34 -5.00 -4.37
N TRP A 142 -0.66 -6.27 -4.64
CA TRP A 142 -1.46 -7.11 -3.76
C TRP A 142 -0.87 -8.50 -3.65
N TRP A 143 -0.89 -9.07 -2.45
CA TRP A 143 -0.26 -10.35 -2.15
C TRP A 143 -1.10 -11.17 -1.15
N LYS A 144 -0.77 -12.45 -1.05
CA LYS A 144 -1.39 -13.43 -0.16
C LYS A 144 -0.32 -14.31 0.47
N LYS A 145 -0.63 -14.84 1.65
CA LYS A 145 0.22 -15.84 2.31
C LYS A 145 0.18 -17.17 1.55
N ASP A 146 -1.01 -17.59 1.13
CA ASP A 146 -1.29 -18.94 0.63
C ASP A 146 -0.60 -19.30 -0.69
N ASP A 147 -0.42 -18.32 -1.58
CA ASP A 147 0.28 -18.51 -2.87
C ASP A 147 1.78 -18.17 -2.81
N GLY A 148 2.27 -17.79 -1.62
CA GLY A 148 3.65 -17.38 -1.36
C GLY A 148 4.04 -16.03 -1.96
N SER A 149 3.13 -15.27 -2.57
CA SER A 149 3.42 -13.93 -3.12
C SER A 149 3.89 -12.96 -2.04
N LYS A 150 3.33 -13.04 -0.82
CA LYS A 150 3.79 -12.26 0.35
C LYS A 150 5.29 -12.46 0.60
N ARG A 151 5.75 -13.71 0.62
CA ARG A 151 7.15 -14.06 0.82
C ARG A 151 8.02 -13.53 -0.32
N LYS A 152 7.59 -13.75 -1.57
CA LYS A 152 8.36 -13.38 -2.77
C LYS A 152 8.48 -11.87 -2.96
N LEU A 153 7.44 -11.10 -2.61
CA LEU A 153 7.44 -9.63 -2.61
C LEU A 153 8.55 -9.05 -1.73
N MET A 154 8.88 -9.74 -0.64
CA MET A 154 9.94 -9.37 0.28
C MET A 154 11.32 -9.87 -0.16
N ALA A 155 11.58 -9.99 -1.47
CA ALA A 155 12.90 -10.32 -1.99
C ALA A 155 13.96 -9.29 -1.51
N GLU A 156 15.15 -9.79 -1.20
CA GLU A 156 16.22 -9.00 -0.55
C GLU A 156 17.55 -9.12 -1.31
N CYS A 157 18.26 -8.00 -1.39
CA CYS A 157 19.69 -7.94 -1.69
C CYS A 157 20.46 -7.89 -0.37
N LEU A 158 21.34 -8.85 -0.16
CA LEU A 158 22.13 -9.01 1.07
C LEU A 158 23.55 -8.51 0.82
N VAL A 159 23.88 -7.38 1.44
CA VAL A 159 25.19 -6.72 1.29
C VAL A 159 26.05 -7.04 2.52
N PRO A 160 27.26 -7.61 2.36
CA PRO A 160 28.11 -7.93 3.50
C PRO A 160 28.49 -6.71 4.33
N GLN A 161 28.39 -6.86 5.66
CA GLN A 161 28.85 -5.93 6.71
C GLN A 161 28.20 -4.55 6.70
N LYS A 162 28.42 -3.73 5.67
CA LYS A 162 27.92 -2.36 5.60
C LYS A 162 27.78 -1.81 4.19
N ILE A 163 26.89 -0.83 4.05
CA ILE A 163 26.68 -0.03 2.85
C ILE A 163 27.05 1.42 3.14
N LEU A 164 28.00 1.97 2.40
CA LEU A 164 28.48 3.34 2.63
C LEU A 164 27.40 4.40 2.33
N PRO A 165 27.38 5.55 3.04
CA PRO A 165 26.42 6.63 2.80
C PRO A 165 26.39 7.14 1.35
N THR A 166 27.52 7.04 0.64
CA THR A 166 27.66 7.48 -0.77
C THR A 166 26.78 6.71 -1.76
N PHE A 167 26.21 5.57 -1.36
CA PHE A 167 25.25 4.82 -2.17
C PHE A 167 23.81 5.33 -2.01
N ILE A 168 23.51 6.11 -0.97
CA ILE A 168 22.19 6.69 -0.78
C ILE A 168 22.01 7.80 -1.82
N GLN A 169 20.93 7.73 -2.60
CA GLN A 169 20.64 8.68 -3.67
C GLN A 169 19.35 9.46 -3.44
N GLY A 170 18.54 9.09 -2.45
CA GLY A 170 17.33 9.81 -2.08
C GLY A 170 16.67 9.25 -0.83
N ILE A 171 15.78 10.04 -0.26
CA ILE A 171 14.96 9.68 0.90
C ILE A 171 13.51 9.91 0.52
N TYR A 172 12.64 8.94 0.76
CA TYR A 172 11.21 9.08 0.62
C TYR A 172 10.55 9.17 1.99
N VAL A 173 9.58 10.09 2.09
CA VAL A 173 8.76 10.30 3.29
C VAL A 173 7.28 10.30 2.93
N SER A 174 6.43 9.98 3.91
CA SER A 174 4.98 9.90 3.72
C SER A 174 4.32 11.27 3.52
N LYS A 175 4.82 12.32 4.21
CA LYS A 175 4.15 13.63 4.24
C LYS A 175 5.12 14.82 4.38
N PRO A 176 4.68 16.05 4.00
CA PRO A 176 5.53 17.25 4.08
C PRO A 176 6.05 17.55 5.48
N ALA A 177 5.29 17.23 6.53
CA ALA A 177 5.71 17.46 7.92
C ALA A 177 6.99 16.68 8.27
N VAL A 178 7.10 15.42 7.83
CA VAL A 178 8.27 14.56 8.09
C VAL A 178 9.50 15.09 7.35
N ARG A 179 9.34 15.57 6.10
CA ARG A 179 10.44 16.24 5.38
C ARG A 179 10.97 17.45 6.17
N ARG A 180 10.08 18.33 6.64
CA ARG A 180 10.46 19.50 7.42
C ARG A 180 11.18 19.12 8.71
N GLU A 181 10.71 18.08 9.39
CA GLU A 181 11.35 17.54 10.58
C GLU A 181 12.78 17.06 10.29
N ILE A 182 12.98 16.24 9.25
CA ILE A 182 14.31 15.75 8.85
C ILE A 182 15.26 16.92 8.56
N GLN A 183 14.80 17.88 7.77
CA GLN A 183 15.61 19.04 7.39
C GLN A 183 15.97 19.90 8.61
N SER A 184 15.04 20.12 9.52
CA SER A 184 15.28 20.89 10.75
C SER A 184 16.24 20.17 11.70
N ARG A 185 16.13 18.84 11.85
CA ARG A 185 16.93 18.07 12.82
C ARG A 185 18.32 17.74 12.32
N PHE A 186 18.47 17.46 11.04
CA PHE A 186 19.70 16.89 10.47
C PHE A 186 20.36 17.82 9.45
N GLY A 187 19.69 18.87 8.97
CA GLY A 187 20.17 19.71 7.87
C GLY A 187 21.44 20.49 8.18
N GLU A 188 21.63 20.96 9.42
CA GLU A 188 22.85 21.66 9.83
C GLU A 188 24.08 20.75 9.79
N LYS A 189 23.95 19.54 10.35
CA LYS A 189 25.04 18.54 10.37
C LYS A 189 25.27 17.87 9.02
N TYR A 190 24.23 17.74 8.20
CA TYR A 190 24.28 17.06 6.90
C TYR A 190 23.68 17.97 5.80
N PRO A 191 24.43 19.01 5.34
CA PRO A 191 23.93 20.01 4.39
C PRO A 191 23.41 19.43 3.08
N GLN A 192 23.83 18.23 2.69
CA GLN A 192 23.31 17.55 1.50
C GLN A 192 21.79 17.32 1.54
N LEU A 193 21.18 17.20 2.73
CA LEU A 193 19.72 17.07 2.93
C LEU A 193 18.94 18.36 2.60
N LEU A 194 19.64 19.49 2.52
CA LEU A 194 19.09 20.79 2.16
C LEU A 194 19.31 21.13 0.67
N SER A 195 19.95 20.22 -0.08
CA SER A 195 20.33 20.42 -1.49
C SER A 195 19.76 19.33 -2.39
N GLU A 196 19.86 19.51 -3.71
CA GLU A 196 19.48 18.47 -4.68
C GLU A 196 20.42 17.24 -4.68
N LYS A 197 21.54 17.28 -3.97
CA LYS A 197 22.48 16.15 -3.89
C LYS A 197 21.89 14.91 -3.20
N LEU A 198 21.02 15.12 -2.22
CA LEU A 198 20.30 14.06 -1.52
C LEU A 198 18.85 14.48 -1.31
N PRO A 199 17.98 14.32 -2.32
CA PRO A 199 16.61 14.80 -2.27
C PRO A 199 15.77 14.03 -1.24
N ILE A 200 14.91 14.76 -0.53
CA ILE A 200 13.85 14.21 0.32
C ILE A 200 12.52 14.39 -0.43
N ALA A 201 12.03 13.33 -1.06
CA ALA A 201 10.81 13.33 -1.85
C ALA A 201 9.59 12.88 -1.01
N ILE A 202 8.47 13.57 -1.20
CA ILE A 202 7.21 13.27 -0.53
C ILE A 202 6.41 12.33 -1.43
N GLU A 203 6.21 11.09 -0.99
CA GLU A 203 5.72 9.99 -1.82
C GLU A 203 4.70 9.14 -1.03
N PRO A 204 3.53 9.68 -0.66
CA PRO A 204 2.55 9.00 0.21
C PRO A 204 2.12 7.63 -0.34
N LYS A 205 2.02 7.48 -1.66
CA LYS A 205 1.73 6.20 -2.33
C LYS A 205 2.70 5.08 -1.95
N ARG A 206 4.00 5.40 -1.76
CA ARG A 206 5.01 4.43 -1.30
C ARG A 206 4.72 3.91 0.11
N PHE A 207 3.93 4.64 0.89
CA PHE A 207 3.51 4.31 2.24
C PHE A 207 2.05 3.80 2.28
N PHE A 208 1.51 3.33 1.16
CA PHE A 208 0.13 2.83 1.05
C PHE A 208 -0.93 3.88 1.40
N GLN A 209 -0.58 5.16 1.30
CA GLN A 209 -1.51 6.27 1.46
C GLN A 209 -2.03 6.72 0.09
N PRO A 210 -3.17 7.42 0.04
CA PRO A 210 -3.61 8.10 -1.18
C PRO A 210 -2.51 9.04 -1.71
N ASP A 211 -2.46 9.23 -3.03
CA ASP A 211 -1.59 10.21 -3.68
C ASP A 211 -1.80 11.60 -3.08
N TRP A 212 -3.07 11.93 -2.82
CA TRP A 212 -3.48 13.08 -2.03
C TRP A 212 -4.90 12.86 -1.48
N ALA A 213 -5.24 13.61 -0.43
CA ALA A 213 -6.58 13.67 0.12
C ALA A 213 -6.94 15.12 0.50
N LYS A 214 -8.21 15.49 0.30
CA LYS A 214 -8.76 16.80 0.62
C LYS A 214 -10.02 16.64 1.45
N LYS A 215 -9.96 17.12 2.70
CA LYS A 215 -11.11 17.13 3.62
C LYS A 215 -12.18 18.08 3.09
N ILE A 216 -13.40 17.58 2.97
CA ILE A 216 -14.59 18.38 2.64
C ILE A 216 -15.30 18.75 3.94
N ILE A 217 -15.55 17.74 4.78
CA ILE A 217 -15.98 17.89 6.17
C ILE A 217 -14.87 17.29 7.05
N PRO A 218 -14.28 18.05 7.98
CA PRO A 218 -13.02 17.69 8.65
C PRO A 218 -12.90 16.25 9.17
N ASP A 219 -13.99 15.70 9.70
CA ASP A 219 -13.97 14.41 10.42
C ASP A 219 -14.74 13.29 9.70
N ASN A 220 -15.65 13.62 8.78
CA ASN A 220 -16.58 12.63 8.23
C ASN A 220 -16.42 12.39 6.73
N LEU A 221 -15.97 13.38 5.95
CA LEU A 221 -16.01 13.29 4.49
C LEU A 221 -14.79 13.94 3.85
N TRP A 222 -14.06 13.18 3.05
CA TRP A 222 -12.98 13.70 2.22
C TRP A 222 -12.96 13.05 0.85
N VAL A 223 -12.37 13.75 -0.11
CA VAL A 223 -12.08 13.21 -1.46
C VAL A 223 -10.60 12.89 -1.57
N ALA A 224 -10.25 11.83 -2.28
CA ALA A 224 -8.88 11.36 -2.41
C ALA A 224 -8.58 10.79 -3.80
N LYS A 225 -7.33 10.92 -4.25
CA LYS A 225 -6.80 10.19 -5.41
C LYS A 225 -5.86 9.11 -4.89
N GLY A 226 -6.07 7.86 -5.30
CA GLY A 226 -5.25 6.73 -4.84
C GLY A 226 -5.98 5.39 -4.98
N ASP A 227 -5.41 4.34 -4.39
CA ASP A 227 -6.02 3.01 -4.36
C ASP A 227 -6.91 2.83 -3.12
N MET A 228 -8.22 2.77 -3.35
CA MET A 228 -9.25 2.64 -2.32
C MET A 228 -9.13 1.35 -1.49
N PHE A 229 -8.54 0.30 -2.03
CA PHE A 229 -8.41 -0.96 -1.29
C PHE A 229 -7.39 -0.88 -0.15
N PHE A 230 -6.62 0.20 -0.06
CA PHE A 230 -5.78 0.50 1.11
C PHE A 230 -6.42 1.49 2.08
N ALA A 231 -7.66 1.93 1.84
CA ALA A 231 -8.39 2.78 2.78
C ALA A 231 -8.50 2.11 4.15
N ARG A 232 -8.17 2.83 5.21
CA ARG A 232 -8.24 2.35 6.60
C ARG A 232 -9.66 2.50 7.16
N VAL A 233 -10.58 1.71 6.61
CA VAL A 233 -12.01 1.72 6.96
C VAL A 233 -12.53 0.28 7.10
N GLN A 234 -13.66 0.13 7.79
CA GLN A 234 -14.33 -1.16 7.98
C GLN A 234 -14.94 -1.68 6.67
N THR A 235 -15.59 -0.81 5.89
CA THR A 235 -16.34 -1.22 4.70
C THR A 235 -15.77 -0.62 3.41
N LEU A 236 -15.57 -1.45 2.40
CA LEU A 236 -15.16 -1.05 1.04
C LEU A 236 -16.32 -1.17 0.07
N THR A 237 -16.61 -0.11 -0.70
CA THR A 237 -17.70 -0.13 -1.67
C THR A 237 -17.23 -0.61 -3.03
N ILE A 238 -17.85 -1.65 -3.59
CA ILE A 238 -17.57 -2.12 -4.94
C ILE A 238 -18.72 -1.75 -5.84
N SER A 239 -18.45 -0.95 -6.87
CA SER A 239 -19.44 -0.67 -7.92
C SER A 239 -19.63 -1.91 -8.79
N VAL A 240 -20.85 -2.46 -8.79
CA VAL A 240 -21.20 -3.71 -9.47
C VAL A 240 -22.32 -3.51 -10.48
N ASN A 241 -22.56 -4.54 -11.30
CA ASN A 241 -23.79 -4.68 -12.08
C ASN A 241 -24.72 -5.70 -11.39
N CYS A 242 -25.88 -5.96 -11.98
CA CYS A 242 -26.85 -6.90 -11.42
C CYS A 242 -26.75 -8.31 -12.02
N VAL A 243 -25.79 -8.59 -12.93
CA VAL A 243 -25.70 -9.84 -13.70
C VAL A 243 -24.49 -10.71 -13.36
N GLY A 244 -23.81 -10.47 -12.24
CA GLY A 244 -22.78 -11.38 -11.73
C GLY A 244 -21.41 -11.27 -12.43
N VAL A 245 -21.15 -10.19 -13.18
CA VAL A 245 -19.87 -10.02 -13.92
C VAL A 245 -18.99 -8.95 -13.28
N MET A 246 -17.73 -9.27 -12.96
CA MET A 246 -16.71 -8.31 -12.54
C MET A 246 -15.51 -8.34 -13.51
N GLY A 247 -15.65 -7.68 -14.66
CA GLY A 247 -14.75 -7.89 -15.80
C GLY A 247 -13.74 -6.77 -16.09
N LYS A 248 -13.96 -5.54 -15.60
CA LYS A 248 -13.05 -4.40 -15.80
C LYS A 248 -13.05 -3.44 -14.61
N GLY A 249 -12.06 -2.56 -14.55
CA GLY A 249 -11.95 -1.49 -13.55
C GLY A 249 -11.94 -1.99 -12.11
N LEU A 250 -12.49 -1.19 -11.20
CA LEU A 250 -12.55 -1.48 -9.76
C LEU A 250 -13.13 -2.87 -9.45
N ALA A 251 -14.24 -3.24 -10.10
CA ALA A 251 -14.88 -4.54 -9.90
C ALA A 251 -13.93 -5.70 -10.26
N SER A 252 -13.21 -5.60 -11.39
CA SER A 252 -12.23 -6.62 -11.75
C SER A 252 -11.10 -6.71 -10.75
N THR A 253 -10.59 -5.58 -10.26
CA THR A 253 -9.56 -5.56 -9.22
C THR A 253 -10.07 -6.23 -7.94
N ALA A 254 -11.31 -5.94 -7.53
CA ALA A 254 -11.96 -6.58 -6.39
C ALA A 254 -12.06 -8.11 -6.57
N LYS A 255 -12.47 -8.58 -7.76
CA LYS A 255 -12.54 -10.02 -8.08
C LYS A 255 -11.21 -10.74 -7.88
N TYR A 256 -10.09 -10.15 -8.32
CA TYR A 256 -8.77 -10.77 -8.18
C TYR A 256 -8.26 -10.72 -6.73
N ARG A 257 -8.48 -9.60 -6.03
CA ARG A 257 -8.04 -9.41 -4.65
C ARG A 257 -8.87 -10.23 -3.66
N PHE A 258 -10.20 -10.31 -3.87
CA PHE A 258 -11.20 -10.94 -3.00
C PHE A 258 -12.08 -11.94 -3.77
N PRO A 259 -11.56 -13.13 -4.13
CA PRO A 259 -12.30 -14.14 -4.88
C PRO A 259 -13.55 -14.65 -4.14
N ASP A 260 -13.48 -14.72 -2.81
CA ASP A 260 -14.58 -15.08 -1.91
C ASP A 260 -15.76 -14.10 -2.04
N VAL A 261 -15.48 -12.80 -2.06
CA VAL A 261 -16.51 -11.76 -2.27
C VAL A 261 -17.14 -11.90 -3.67
N TYR A 262 -16.34 -12.24 -4.68
CA TYR A 262 -16.86 -12.46 -6.03
C TYR A 262 -17.83 -13.64 -6.10
N VAL A 263 -17.50 -14.76 -5.45
CA VAL A 263 -18.39 -15.94 -5.38
C VAL A 263 -19.71 -15.56 -4.71
N ALA A 264 -19.67 -14.89 -3.56
CA ALA A 264 -20.88 -14.43 -2.86
C ALA A 264 -21.72 -13.49 -3.73
N TYR A 265 -21.07 -12.52 -4.41
CA TYR A 265 -21.74 -11.62 -5.35
C TYR A 265 -22.46 -12.35 -6.48
N GLN A 266 -21.85 -13.39 -7.06
CA GLN A 266 -22.49 -14.16 -8.13
C GLN A 266 -23.77 -14.86 -7.66
N ASP A 267 -23.77 -15.44 -6.46
CA ASP A 267 -24.96 -16.05 -5.87
C ASP A 267 -26.05 -15.03 -5.53
N LEU A 268 -25.67 -13.84 -5.05
CA LEU A 268 -26.60 -12.75 -4.80
C LEU A 268 -27.26 -12.25 -6.10
N CYS A 269 -26.51 -12.19 -7.21
CA CYS A 269 -27.08 -11.90 -8.53
C CYS A 269 -28.03 -13.02 -9.00
N ARG A 270 -27.63 -14.29 -8.88
CA ARG A 270 -28.43 -15.44 -9.29
C ARG A 270 -29.76 -15.53 -8.53
N THR A 271 -29.76 -15.16 -7.25
CA THR A 271 -30.95 -15.12 -6.38
C THR A 271 -31.74 -13.81 -6.49
N GLY A 272 -31.30 -12.87 -7.34
CA GLY A 272 -31.99 -11.60 -7.57
C GLY A 272 -31.98 -10.65 -6.37
N GLN A 273 -30.99 -10.76 -5.48
CA GLN A 273 -30.82 -9.89 -4.31
C GLN A 273 -30.11 -8.58 -4.65
N ILE A 274 -29.23 -8.59 -5.66
CA ILE A 274 -28.60 -7.38 -6.22
C ILE A 274 -29.57 -6.71 -7.19
N ARG A 275 -30.04 -5.49 -6.87
CA ARG A 275 -30.98 -4.73 -7.70
C ARG A 275 -30.58 -3.24 -7.75
N PRO A 276 -30.89 -2.53 -8.84
CA PRO A 276 -30.65 -1.08 -8.91
C PRO A 276 -31.28 -0.34 -7.74
N GLY A 277 -30.57 0.67 -7.23
CA GLY A 277 -31.01 1.46 -6.09
C GLY A 277 -30.99 0.74 -4.73
N LYS A 278 -30.60 -0.54 -4.66
CA LYS A 278 -30.52 -1.31 -3.42
C LYS A 278 -29.14 -1.97 -3.26
N PRO A 279 -28.17 -1.28 -2.64
CA PRO A 279 -26.91 -1.87 -2.25
C PRO A 279 -27.09 -3.09 -1.33
N TYR A 280 -26.08 -3.97 -1.33
CA TYR A 280 -26.04 -5.15 -0.47
C TYR A 280 -24.74 -5.15 0.32
N LEU A 281 -24.84 -5.31 1.65
CA LEU A 281 -23.67 -5.44 2.52
C LEU A 281 -23.30 -6.91 2.68
N TYR A 282 -22.09 -7.25 2.27
CA TYR A 282 -21.46 -8.55 2.53
C TYR A 282 -20.45 -8.40 3.68
N THR A 283 -20.67 -9.13 4.78
CA THR A 283 -19.78 -9.16 5.93
C THR A 283 -18.80 -10.32 5.78
N ARG A 284 -17.50 -10.04 5.94
CA ARG A 284 -16.43 -11.03 5.88
C ARG A 284 -15.80 -11.14 7.27
N GLU A 285 -15.53 -12.35 7.71
CA GLU A 285 -14.97 -12.60 9.06
C GLU A 285 -13.48 -12.24 9.17
N SER A 286 -12.78 -12.05 8.05
CA SER A 286 -11.37 -11.70 8.01
C SER A 286 -11.12 -10.29 7.49
N SER A 287 -10.16 -9.61 8.10
CA SER A 287 -9.73 -8.28 7.67
C SER A 287 -8.60 -8.33 6.64
N THR A 288 -8.81 -7.57 5.58
CA THR A 288 -7.83 -7.34 4.50
C THR A 288 -6.54 -6.73 5.01
N PHE A 289 -6.58 -6.00 6.13
CA PHE A 289 -5.39 -5.45 6.76
C PHE A 289 -4.48 -6.57 7.28
N TYR A 290 -5.04 -7.58 7.95
CA TYR A 290 -4.25 -8.71 8.44
C TYR A 290 -3.69 -9.58 7.31
N ASP A 291 -4.47 -9.78 6.24
CA ASP A 291 -4.03 -10.58 5.08
C ASP A 291 -2.73 -10.05 4.45
N LEU A 292 -2.52 -8.72 4.52
CA LEU A 292 -1.38 -8.04 3.92
C LEU A 292 -0.21 -7.79 4.90
N CYS A 293 -0.45 -7.77 6.21
CA CYS A 293 0.59 -7.49 7.22
C CYS A 293 1.58 -8.65 7.38
N ASP A 294 2.83 -8.35 7.76
CA ASP A 294 3.85 -9.35 8.09
C ASP A 294 3.75 -9.86 9.53
N GLU A 295 3.12 -9.07 10.40
CA GLU A 295 2.93 -9.35 11.82
C GLU A 295 1.44 -9.38 12.16
N GLU A 296 1.11 -10.02 13.28
CA GLU A 296 -0.21 -9.86 13.90
C GLU A 296 -0.37 -8.40 14.35
N LEU A 297 -1.44 -7.74 13.93
CA LEU A 297 -1.80 -6.43 14.46
C LEU A 297 -2.61 -6.64 15.75
N PRO A 298 -2.57 -5.69 16.70
CA PRO A 298 -3.50 -5.68 17.81
C PRO A 298 -4.93 -5.80 17.29
N SER A 299 -5.78 -6.56 17.99
CA SER A 299 -7.19 -6.70 17.64
C SER A 299 -7.94 -5.40 17.95
N ASP A 300 -7.82 -4.41 17.07
CA ASP A 300 -8.81 -3.36 16.99
C ASP A 300 -10.11 -4.02 16.53
N GLN A 301 -11.14 -4.01 17.39
CA GLN A 301 -12.42 -4.63 17.08
C GLN A 301 -13.05 -4.00 15.83
N GLU A 302 -12.85 -2.70 15.58
CA GLU A 302 -13.48 -1.99 14.47
C GLU A 302 -12.85 -2.32 13.11
N LEU A 303 -11.54 -2.62 13.07
CA LEU A 303 -10.80 -2.99 11.86
C LEU A 303 -10.51 -4.51 11.79
N SER A 304 -11.11 -5.28 12.70
CA SER A 304 -10.94 -6.73 12.78
C SER A 304 -11.49 -7.47 11.55
N GLN A 305 -12.42 -6.82 10.85
CA GLN A 305 -13.10 -7.33 9.66
C GLN A 305 -13.08 -6.29 8.53
N THR A 306 -13.13 -6.75 7.29
CA THR A 306 -13.36 -5.87 6.15
C THR A 306 -14.64 -6.29 5.44
N TRP A 307 -15.63 -5.41 5.47
CA TRP A 307 -16.93 -5.64 4.81
C TRP A 307 -16.94 -5.04 3.42
N PHE A 308 -17.88 -5.50 2.59
CA PHE A 308 -18.02 -5.06 1.21
C PHE A 308 -19.44 -4.57 0.94
N LEU A 309 -19.59 -3.29 0.59
CA LEU A 309 -20.85 -2.75 0.11
C LEU A 309 -20.90 -2.94 -1.42
N LEU A 310 -21.66 -3.93 -1.87
CA LEU A 310 -21.89 -4.17 -3.30
C LEU A 310 -22.93 -3.17 -3.78
N PHE A 311 -22.47 -2.13 -4.50
CA PHE A 311 -23.29 -1.00 -4.93
C PHE A 311 -23.66 -1.13 -6.43
N PRO A 312 -24.91 -1.44 -6.77
CA PRO A 312 -25.33 -1.62 -8.16
C PRO A 312 -25.40 -0.27 -8.85
N THR A 313 -24.49 -0.03 -9.79
CA THR A 313 -24.48 1.19 -10.60
C THR A 313 -24.98 0.94 -12.02
N LYS A 314 -25.23 -0.32 -12.37
CA LYS A 314 -25.67 -0.77 -13.70
C LYS A 314 -26.58 -1.99 -13.58
N ASN A 315 -27.56 -2.07 -14.47
CA ASN A 315 -28.33 -3.30 -14.69
C ASN A 315 -27.44 -4.39 -15.31
N HIS A 316 -27.01 -4.16 -16.55
CA HIS A 316 -26.10 -5.03 -17.28
C HIS A 316 -24.75 -4.33 -17.47
N TRP A 317 -23.64 -5.07 -17.49
CA TRP A 317 -22.28 -4.47 -17.57
C TRP A 317 -22.03 -3.68 -18.87
N ARG A 318 -22.78 -3.98 -19.94
CA ARG A 318 -22.76 -3.25 -21.23
C ARG A 318 -23.45 -1.89 -21.17
N ASN A 319 -24.29 -1.65 -20.17
CA ASN A 319 -25.08 -0.42 -20.08
C ASN A 319 -24.22 0.70 -19.45
N LYS A 320 -24.63 1.95 -19.70
CA LYS A 320 -24.13 3.10 -18.92
C LYS A 320 -24.71 3.05 -17.50
N SER A 321 -24.05 3.73 -16.58
CA SER A 321 -24.58 3.92 -15.23
C SER A 321 -25.72 4.94 -15.23
N SER A 322 -26.69 4.74 -14.34
CA SER A 322 -27.82 5.66 -14.16
C SER A 322 -27.61 6.52 -12.93
N LEU A 323 -27.73 7.84 -13.08
CA LEU A 323 -27.65 8.78 -11.95
C LEU A 323 -28.80 8.54 -10.96
N GLU A 324 -29.99 8.21 -11.46
CA GLU A 324 -31.17 7.87 -10.65
C GLU A 324 -30.93 6.62 -9.80
N ASP A 325 -30.31 5.58 -10.36
CA ASP A 325 -30.00 4.35 -9.60
C ASP A 325 -28.94 4.61 -8.52
N ILE A 326 -27.97 5.50 -8.81
CA ILE A 326 -26.96 5.93 -7.84
C ILE A 326 -27.62 6.70 -6.70
N GLU A 327 -28.48 7.66 -6.99
CA GLU A 327 -29.20 8.43 -5.99
C GLU A 327 -30.04 7.52 -5.09
N LYS A 328 -30.84 6.62 -5.67
CA LYS A 328 -31.62 5.64 -4.90
C LYS A 328 -30.73 4.77 -4.01
N GLY A 329 -29.57 4.37 -4.50
CA GLY A 329 -28.60 3.58 -3.72
C GLY A 329 -27.99 4.37 -2.57
N LEU A 330 -27.71 5.67 -2.76
CA LEU A 330 -27.22 6.56 -1.72
C LEU A 330 -28.29 6.84 -0.66
N GLN A 331 -29.55 7.04 -1.07
CA GLN A 331 -30.70 7.15 -0.16
C GLN A 331 -30.85 5.88 0.69
N TRP A 332 -30.79 4.70 0.06
CA TRP A 332 -30.84 3.43 0.76
C TRP A 332 -29.70 3.31 1.77
N LEU A 333 -28.47 3.67 1.37
CA LEU A 333 -27.31 3.63 2.26
C LEU A 333 -27.50 4.54 3.47
N LEU A 334 -27.92 5.80 3.28
CA LEU A 334 -28.17 6.76 4.35
C LEU A 334 -29.22 6.24 5.34
N GLN A 335 -30.28 5.58 4.85
CA GLN A 335 -31.33 5.00 5.68
C GLN A 335 -30.90 3.74 6.44
N ASN A 336 -29.86 3.04 6.00
CA ASN A 336 -29.55 1.69 6.49
C ASN A 336 -28.18 1.54 7.16
N TYR A 337 -27.22 2.45 6.95
CA TYR A 337 -25.83 2.24 7.42
C TYR A 337 -25.74 2.00 8.94
N GLN A 338 -26.54 2.72 9.74
CA GLN A 338 -26.58 2.54 11.19
C GLN A 338 -27.14 1.18 11.60
N ARG A 339 -28.24 0.75 10.97
CA ARG A 339 -28.88 -0.55 11.23
C ARG A 339 -28.00 -1.72 10.79
N LEU A 340 -27.21 -1.51 9.75
CA LEU A 340 -26.24 -2.47 9.22
C LEU A 340 -24.88 -2.42 9.94
N ASP A 341 -24.75 -1.57 10.95
CA ASP A 341 -23.55 -1.38 11.76
C ASP A 341 -22.30 -0.97 10.98
N ILE A 342 -22.48 -0.25 9.87
CA ILE A 342 -21.37 0.32 9.09
C ILE A 342 -20.76 1.47 9.90
N LYS A 343 -19.50 1.31 10.33
CA LYS A 343 -18.76 2.29 11.15
C LYS A 343 -17.88 3.24 10.35
N SER A 344 -17.43 2.81 9.17
CA SER A 344 -16.66 3.63 8.21
C SER A 344 -16.73 2.99 6.83
N LEU A 345 -16.69 3.82 5.78
CA LEU A 345 -17.02 3.39 4.42
C LEU A 345 -16.19 4.10 3.34
N ALA A 346 -15.36 3.37 2.60
CA ALA A 346 -14.73 3.92 1.42
C ALA A 346 -15.63 3.78 0.20
N MET A 347 -15.79 4.88 -0.54
CA MET A 347 -16.67 5.00 -1.70
C MET A 347 -15.83 5.29 -2.95
N PRO A 348 -16.01 4.57 -4.07
CA PRO A 348 -15.44 5.00 -5.34
C PRO A 348 -16.32 6.09 -5.95
N ALA A 349 -15.79 6.87 -6.90
CA ALA A 349 -16.60 7.73 -7.76
C ALA A 349 -17.62 6.90 -8.57
N LEU A 350 -18.85 6.82 -8.07
CA LEU A 350 -19.86 5.88 -8.54
C LEU A 350 -20.26 6.16 -10.00
N GLY A 351 -20.19 5.15 -10.85
CA GLY A 351 -20.59 5.28 -12.26
C GLY A 351 -19.69 6.18 -13.12
N CYS A 352 -18.61 6.74 -12.56
CA CYS A 352 -17.58 7.42 -13.34
C CYS A 352 -16.67 6.43 -14.09
N GLY A 353 -15.84 6.93 -15.01
CA GLY A 353 -14.97 6.08 -15.85
C GLY A 353 -15.78 5.18 -16.79
N LEU A 354 -15.76 3.86 -16.54
CA LEU A 354 -16.47 2.86 -17.37
C LEU A 354 -18.00 2.97 -17.30
N GLY A 355 -18.55 3.69 -16.32
CA GLY A 355 -19.99 3.97 -16.24
C GLY A 355 -20.46 5.13 -17.13
N GLY A 356 -19.53 5.99 -17.55
CA GLY A 356 -19.79 7.11 -18.45
C GLY A 356 -20.40 8.36 -17.83
N LEU A 357 -20.58 8.40 -16.49
CA LEU A 357 -20.98 9.63 -15.79
C LEU A 357 -19.77 10.51 -15.50
N SER A 358 -19.96 11.83 -15.48
CA SER A 358 -18.91 12.77 -15.07
C SER A 358 -18.88 12.96 -13.56
N TRP A 359 -17.69 13.21 -13.02
CA TRP A 359 -17.57 13.58 -11.60
C TRP A 359 -18.30 14.88 -11.27
N GLU A 360 -18.37 15.82 -12.22
CA GLU A 360 -19.13 17.06 -12.09
C GLU A 360 -20.59 16.82 -11.67
N GLN A 361 -21.23 15.77 -12.23
CA GLN A 361 -22.61 15.42 -11.90
C GLN A 361 -22.71 14.56 -10.63
N VAL A 362 -21.81 13.58 -10.48
CA VAL A 362 -21.89 12.57 -9.41
C VAL A 362 -21.34 13.10 -8.08
N GLY A 363 -20.31 13.95 -8.11
CA GLY A 363 -19.60 14.45 -6.94
C GLY A 363 -20.52 15.18 -5.96
N PRO A 364 -21.28 16.21 -6.39
CA PRO A 364 -22.22 16.92 -5.53
C PRO A 364 -23.31 16.01 -4.98
N LEU A 365 -23.86 15.11 -5.81
CA LEU A 365 -24.86 14.13 -5.39
C LEU A 365 -24.33 13.21 -4.28
N MET A 366 -23.14 12.63 -4.47
CA MET A 366 -22.51 11.78 -3.46
C MET A 366 -22.25 12.57 -2.18
N CYS A 367 -21.67 13.77 -2.28
CA CYS A 367 -21.36 14.58 -1.10
C CYS A 367 -22.62 14.99 -0.34
N HIS A 368 -23.73 15.32 -1.02
CA HIS A 368 -25.00 15.64 -0.39
C HIS A 368 -25.49 14.53 0.56
N TYR A 369 -25.46 13.26 0.12
CA TYR A 369 -25.92 12.14 0.96
C TYR A 369 -24.87 11.71 1.99
N LEU A 370 -23.60 11.61 1.58
CA LEU A 370 -22.54 11.09 2.45
C LEU A 370 -22.16 12.08 3.57
N SER A 371 -22.33 13.38 3.37
CA SER A 371 -22.12 14.39 4.42
C SER A 371 -23.09 14.27 5.60
N GLN A 372 -24.27 13.70 5.39
CA GLN A 372 -25.28 13.45 6.43
C GLN A 372 -24.95 12.22 7.28
N MET A 373 -24.00 11.38 6.83
CA MET A 373 -23.56 10.22 7.58
C MET A 373 -22.56 10.65 8.67
N LYS A 374 -22.76 10.17 9.90
CA LYS A 374 -21.89 10.47 11.05
C LYS A 374 -20.73 9.48 11.17
N ILE A 375 -20.22 9.03 10.03
CA ILE A 375 -19.11 8.08 9.93
C ILE A 375 -18.08 8.55 8.92
N LEU A 376 -16.84 8.10 9.09
CA LEU A 376 -15.78 8.38 8.15
C LEU A 376 -16.10 7.76 6.77
N THR A 377 -16.21 8.61 5.75
CA THR A 377 -16.61 8.23 4.39
C THR A 377 -15.67 8.83 3.33
N PRO A 378 -14.48 8.26 3.10
CA PRO A 378 -13.58 8.75 2.06
C PRO A 378 -14.09 8.39 0.65
N ILE A 379 -14.15 9.38 -0.25
CA ILE A 379 -14.47 9.17 -1.67
C ILE A 379 -13.19 9.13 -2.50
N TYR A 380 -12.96 8.03 -3.22
CA TYR A 380 -11.84 7.85 -4.12
C TYR A 380 -12.23 8.19 -5.55
N LEU A 381 -11.51 9.17 -6.12
CA LEU A 381 -11.71 9.65 -7.48
C LEU A 381 -11.31 8.60 -8.52
N PRO A 382 -11.82 8.71 -9.77
CA PRO A 382 -11.48 7.76 -10.82
C PRO A 382 -9.97 7.74 -11.09
N ALA A 383 -9.37 6.54 -11.12
CA ALA A 383 -7.92 6.40 -11.32
C ALA A 383 -7.47 6.88 -12.72
N ASP A 384 -8.33 6.70 -13.73
CA ASP A 384 -8.00 6.95 -15.14
C ASP A 384 -8.46 8.34 -15.64
N GLN A 385 -8.98 9.21 -14.76
CA GLN A 385 -9.46 10.54 -15.12
C GLN A 385 -8.93 11.59 -14.15
N GLU A 386 -8.42 12.68 -14.69
CA GLU A 386 -8.11 13.85 -13.87
C GLU A 386 -9.38 14.66 -13.64
N VAL A 387 -9.67 14.93 -12.38
CA VAL A 387 -10.78 15.78 -11.98
C VAL A 387 -10.23 17.20 -11.76
N PRO A 388 -10.72 18.20 -12.51
CA PRO A 388 -10.33 19.60 -12.31
C PRO A 388 -10.53 20.09 -10.86
N GLU A 389 -9.66 20.99 -10.40
CA GLU A 389 -9.66 21.45 -8.99
C GLU A 389 -10.95 22.18 -8.60
N GLU A 390 -11.60 22.86 -9.55
CA GLU A 390 -12.88 23.54 -9.33
C GLU A 390 -13.99 22.59 -8.88
N PHE A 391 -13.99 21.34 -9.38
CA PHE A 391 -14.95 20.30 -9.02
C PHE A 391 -14.61 19.56 -7.72
N LEU A 392 -13.56 20.00 -7.04
CA LEU A 392 -13.11 19.46 -5.74
C LEU A 392 -13.29 20.50 -4.62
N THR A 393 -13.90 21.65 -4.90
CA THR A 393 -14.14 22.70 -3.90
C THR A 393 -15.33 22.35 -3.02
N LEU A 394 -15.32 22.84 -1.77
CA LEU A 394 -16.45 22.69 -0.85
C LEU A 394 -17.73 23.29 -1.46
N GLN A 395 -17.62 24.49 -2.02
CA GLN A 395 -18.73 25.21 -2.66
C GLN A 395 -19.36 24.45 -3.83
N PHE A 396 -18.57 23.70 -4.59
CA PHE A 396 -19.09 22.90 -5.69
C PHE A 396 -19.73 21.59 -5.22
N LEU A 397 -19.08 20.90 -4.27
CA LEU A 397 -19.51 19.58 -3.81
C LEU A 397 -20.68 19.64 -2.82
N LEU A 398 -20.82 20.74 -2.09
CA LEU A 398 -21.91 21.00 -1.14
C LEU A 398 -22.42 22.44 -1.37
N PRO A 399 -23.11 22.68 -2.51
CA PRO A 399 -23.58 24.01 -2.90
C PRO A 399 -24.74 24.53 -2.06
#